data_AF-A0A0E3S0E2-F1
#
_entry.id   AF-A0A0E3S0E2-F1
#
_cell.length_a   1.000
_cell.length_b   1.000
_cell.length_c   1.000
_cell.angle_alpha   90.00
_cell.angle_beta   90.00
_cell.angle_gamma   90.00
#
_symmetry.space_group_name_H-M   'P 1'
#
loop_
_entity.id
_entity.type
_entity.pdbx_description
1 polymer ?
#
loop_
_entity_poly.entity_id
_entity_poly.type
_entity_poly.pdbx_seq_one_letter_code
_entity_poly.pdbx_strand_id
1 'polypeptide(L)'
;MGKLGKNLLGKLVGSDKSCCCCGPSIVSVKKIKVDNKDMEIAGLDEEFEKYFSAGKTPENIDIEELIRTLTKINEIPEEGLDKLKVAVLEEYETYWQGKRK
;
A
#
# COMPACT_ATOMS: atom_id res chain seq x y z
N MET A 1 16.57 -28.32 -3.45
CA MET A 1 16.42 -27.76 -2.09
C MET A 1 15.90 -26.33 -2.23
N GLY A 2 14.64 -26.08 -1.86
CA GLY A 2 14.02 -24.75 -1.88
C GLY A 2 13.18 -24.60 -0.63
N LYS A 3 13.84 -24.35 0.49
CA LYS A 3 13.23 -24.07 1.79
C LYS A 3 13.26 -22.56 1.92
N LEU A 4 12.10 -21.89 1.90
CA LEU A 4 11.79 -20.58 2.50
C LEU A 4 10.48 -20.08 1.87
N GLY A 5 9.35 -20.35 2.53
CA GLY A 5 8.06 -19.87 2.02
C GLY A 5 6.86 -20.18 2.91
N LYS A 6 7.05 -20.37 4.22
CA LYS A 6 5.96 -20.83 5.10
C LYS A 6 5.78 -20.08 6.42
N ASN A 7 6.56 -19.04 6.72
CA ASN A 7 6.59 -18.50 8.08
C ASN A 7 6.08 -17.05 8.26
N LEU A 8 5.60 -16.36 7.22
CA LEU A 8 4.99 -15.02 7.41
C LEU A 8 3.45 -15.03 7.50
N LEU A 9 2.78 -16.09 7.06
CA LEU A 9 1.30 -16.14 7.00
C LEU A 9 0.63 -16.47 8.35
N GLY A 10 1.39 -16.93 9.35
CA GLY A 10 0.83 -17.44 10.60
C GLY A 10 0.40 -16.39 11.64
N LYS A 11 0.63 -15.09 11.41
CA LYS A 11 0.36 -14.03 12.39
C LYS A 11 -0.79 -13.08 12.04
N LEU A 12 -1.44 -13.26 10.88
CA LEU A 12 -2.42 -12.30 10.35
C LEU A 12 -3.88 -12.76 10.43
N VAL A 13 -4.17 -13.94 11.00
CA VAL A 13 -5.56 -14.41 11.17
C VAL A 13 -6.10 -13.94 12.53
N GLY A 14 -6.70 -12.75 12.53
CA GLY A 14 -7.42 -12.21 13.68
C GLY A 14 -8.84 -12.75 13.76
N SER A 15 -9.19 -13.30 14.93
CA SER A 15 -10.54 -13.71 15.31
C SER A 15 -11.56 -12.58 15.23
N ASP A 16 -12.76 -12.92 14.77
CA ASP A 16 -14.01 -12.18 14.95
C ASP A 16 -14.20 -11.70 16.41
N LYS A 17 -14.33 -10.37 16.61
CA LYS A 17 -15.31 -9.66 17.47
C LYS A 17 -14.94 -8.17 17.59
N SER A 18 -15.85 -7.30 17.13
CA SER A 18 -16.14 -5.94 17.62
C SER A 18 -14.98 -5.06 18.14
N CYS A 19 -14.60 -4.00 17.40
CA CYS A 19 -14.29 -2.70 18.03
C CYS A 19 -14.16 -1.58 16.99
N CYS A 20 -14.89 -0.49 17.22
CA CYS A 20 -14.58 0.84 16.70
C CYS A 20 -13.35 1.35 17.48
N CYS A 21 -12.18 1.52 16.84
CA CYS A 21 -11.11 2.46 17.24
C CYS A 21 -9.85 2.30 16.38
N CYS A 22 -9.72 3.20 15.41
CA CYS A 22 -8.49 3.85 14.93
C CYS A 22 -7.12 3.22 15.32
N GLY A 23 -6.64 2.33 14.47
CA GLY A 23 -5.21 2.05 14.29
C GLY A 23 -5.03 1.37 12.94
N PRO A 24 -4.09 1.78 12.07
CA PRO A 24 -3.88 1.07 10.82
C PRO A 24 -3.16 -0.23 11.16
N SER A 25 -3.93 -1.26 11.48
CA SER A 25 -3.45 -2.62 11.26
C SER A 25 -3.19 -2.71 9.76
N ILE A 26 -1.92 -2.85 9.38
CA ILE A 26 -1.58 -3.21 8.00
C ILE A 26 -2.16 -4.61 7.81
N VAL A 27 -3.23 -4.69 7.03
CA VAL A 27 -3.99 -5.93 6.80
C VAL A 27 -3.76 -6.45 5.38
N SER A 28 -3.18 -5.64 4.49
CA SER A 28 -3.00 -5.97 3.08
C SER A 28 -1.56 -5.84 2.58
N VAL A 29 -1.23 -6.68 1.61
CA VAL A 29 -0.07 -6.55 0.73
C VAL A 29 -0.61 -6.47 -0.70
N LYS A 30 -0.30 -5.38 -1.40
CA LYS A 30 -0.71 -5.18 -2.79
C LYS A 30 0.49 -5.35 -3.71
N LYS A 31 0.29 -6.12 -4.77
CA LYS A 31 1.27 -6.31 -5.84
C LYS A 31 1.07 -5.24 -6.90
N ILE A 32 2.09 -4.43 -7.16
CA ILE A 32 2.10 -3.39 -8.19
C ILE A 32 3.26 -3.59 -9.15
N LYS A 33 3.20 -3.00 -10.34
CA LYS A 33 4.28 -3.06 -11.32
C LYS A 33 5.11 -1.78 -11.26
N VAL A 34 6.39 -1.91 -10.94
CA VAL A 34 7.38 -0.83 -10.92
C VAL A 34 8.50 -1.17 -11.90
N ASP A 35 8.68 -0.38 -12.94
CA ASP A 35 9.75 -0.59 -13.94
C ASP A 35 9.76 -2.01 -14.55
N ASN A 36 8.58 -2.52 -14.91
CA ASN A 36 8.37 -3.89 -15.40
C ASN A 36 8.70 -5.01 -14.40
N LYS A 37 8.98 -4.67 -13.14
CA LYS A 37 9.14 -5.63 -12.05
C LYS A 37 7.91 -5.60 -11.17
N ASP A 38 7.51 -6.78 -10.73
CA ASP A 38 6.49 -6.92 -9.73
C ASP A 38 7.07 -6.57 -8.35
N MET A 39 6.40 -5.68 -7.62
CA MET A 39 6.76 -5.31 -6.25
C MET A 39 5.55 -5.50 -5.33
N GLU A 40 5.80 -6.07 -4.16
CA GLU A 40 4.81 -6.22 -3.09
C GLU A 40 4.95 -5.05 -2.11
N ILE A 41 3.88 -4.28 -1.94
CA ILE A 41 3.83 -3.13 -1.05
C ILE A 41 2.80 -3.41 0.04
N ALA A 42 3.27 -3.53 1.27
CA ALA A 42 2.43 -3.65 2.44
C ALA A 42 1.83 -2.29 2.82
N GLY A 43 0.54 -2.27 3.17
CA GLY A 43 -0.17 -1.07 3.64
C GLY A 43 -0.67 -0.13 2.55
N LEU A 44 -0.54 -0.50 1.27
CA LEU A 44 -0.86 0.40 0.15
C LEU A 44 -2.36 0.72 0.07
N ASP A 45 -3.23 -0.28 0.23
CA ASP A 45 -4.68 -0.07 0.16
C ASP A 45 -5.20 0.74 1.35
N GLU A 46 -4.61 0.56 2.54
CA GLU A 46 -4.95 1.31 3.75
C GLU A 46 -4.55 2.79 3.62
N GLU A 47 -3.38 3.08 3.05
CA GLU A 47 -3.02 4.45 2.74
C GLU A 47 -3.95 5.04 1.67
N PHE A 48 -4.26 4.31 0.59
CA PHE A 48 -5.20 4.78 -0.42
C PHE A 48 -6.58 5.13 0.16
N GLU A 49 -7.12 4.29 1.04
CA GLU A 49 -8.39 4.54 1.71
C GLU A 49 -8.33 5.79 2.59
N LYS A 50 -7.22 6.05 3.29
CA LYS A 50 -7.04 7.27 4.10
C LYS A 50 -7.06 8.52 3.23
N TYR A 51 -6.29 8.53 2.13
CA TYR A 51 -6.24 9.67 1.22
C TYR A 51 -7.61 9.89 0.53
N PHE A 52 -8.26 8.82 0.07
CA PHE A 52 -9.60 8.89 -0.50
C PHE A 52 -10.64 9.41 0.49
N SER A 53 -10.64 8.90 1.72
CA SER A 53 -11.54 9.34 2.79
C SER A 53 -11.30 10.81 3.20
N ALA A 54 -10.08 11.31 3.03
CA ALA A 54 -9.73 12.72 3.22
C ALA A 54 -10.09 13.61 2.00
N GLY A 55 -10.76 13.07 0.98
CA GLY A 55 -11.17 13.81 -0.22
C GLY A 55 -10.03 14.14 -1.17
N LYS A 56 -8.90 13.43 -1.06
CA LYS A 56 -7.76 13.63 -1.96
C LYS A 56 -8.07 13.05 -3.33
N THR A 57 -7.67 13.78 -4.37
CA THR A 57 -7.77 13.39 -5.78
C THR A 57 -6.37 13.03 -6.27
N PRO A 58 -6.26 12.29 -7.38
CA PRO A 58 -4.95 11.99 -7.98
C PRO A 58 -4.13 13.25 -8.32
N GLU A 59 -4.80 14.38 -8.57
CA GLU A 59 -4.17 15.66 -8.88
C GLU A 59 -3.67 16.43 -7.64
N ASN A 60 -4.18 16.12 -6.44
CA ASN A 60 -3.90 16.89 -5.22
C ASN A 60 -3.30 16.06 -4.07
N ILE A 61 -2.99 14.79 -4.33
CA ILE A 61 -2.35 13.91 -3.37
C ILE A 61 -0.93 14.39 -3.07
N ASP A 62 -0.54 14.36 -1.78
CA ASP A 62 0.85 14.52 -1.38
C ASP A 62 1.57 13.17 -1.54
N ILE A 63 2.13 12.96 -2.74
CA ILE A 63 2.84 11.71 -3.05
C ILE A 63 4.10 11.53 -2.20
N GLU A 64 4.74 12.63 -1.76
CA GLU A 64 5.94 12.55 -0.93
C GLU A 64 5.60 12.03 0.47
N GLU A 65 4.49 12.50 1.06
CA GLU A 65 4.00 11.99 2.34
C GLU A 65 3.58 10.52 2.25
N LEU A 66 2.87 10.14 1.17
CA LEU A 66 2.47 8.76 0.94
C LEU A 66 3.68 7.83 0.84
N ILE A 67 4.65 8.15 -0.02
CA ILE A 67 5.86 7.33 -0.19
C ILE A 67 6.67 7.28 1.10
N ARG A 68 6.81 8.39 1.83
CA ARG A 68 7.49 8.42 3.13
C ARG A 68 6.81 7.51 4.16
N THR A 69 5.50 7.32 4.07
CA THR A 69 4.78 6.40 4.95
C THR A 69 5.01 4.96 4.53
N LEU A 70 4.97 4.67 3.23
CA LEU A 70 5.23 3.32 2.70
C LEU A 70 6.67 2.85 2.95
N THR A 71 7.67 3.73 2.89
CA THR A 71 9.08 3.38 3.16
C THR A 71 9.39 3.13 4.64
N LYS A 72 8.52 3.55 5.56
CA LYS A 72 8.63 3.16 6.98
C LYS A 72 8.25 1.70 7.21
N ILE A 73 7.44 1.14 6.31
CA ILE A 73 6.86 -0.19 6.42
C ILE A 73 7.59 -1.19 5.52
N ASN A 74 8.04 -0.73 4.35
CA ASN A 74 8.61 -1.54 3.28
C ASN A 74 10.08 -1.16 3.06
N GLU A 75 10.95 -2.16 2.90
CA GLU A 75 12.33 -1.95 2.48
C GLU A 75 12.36 -1.61 0.99
N ILE A 76 12.50 -0.32 0.67
CA ILE A 76 12.53 0.20 -0.70
C ILE A 76 13.90 0.85 -0.94
N PRO A 77 14.66 0.41 -1.97
CA PRO A 77 15.94 1.03 -2.29
C PRO A 77 15.73 2.43 -2.87
N GLU A 78 16.61 3.38 -2.52
CA GLU A 78 16.47 4.79 -2.94
C GLU A 78 16.42 4.96 -4.46
N GLU A 79 17.22 4.20 -5.20
CA GLU A 79 17.25 4.16 -6.67
C GLU A 79 15.90 3.79 -7.31
N GLY A 80 14.99 3.18 -6.54
CA GLY A 80 13.65 2.79 -6.98
C GLY A 80 12.56 3.80 -6.61
N LEU A 81 12.85 4.84 -5.81
CA LEU A 81 11.82 5.70 -5.25
C LEU A 81 11.06 6.52 -6.30
N ASP A 82 11.75 7.08 -7.30
CA ASP A 82 11.09 7.86 -8.35
C ASP A 82 10.16 7.00 -9.21
N LYS A 83 10.58 5.76 -9.49
CA LYS A 83 9.75 4.81 -10.25
C LYS A 83 8.58 4.30 -9.41
N LEU A 84 8.79 4.11 -8.11
CA LEU A 84 7.74 3.75 -7.18
C LEU A 84 6.69 4.87 -7.06
N LYS A 85 7.12 6.14 -6.97
CA LYS A 85 6.22 7.31 -6.96
C LYS A 85 5.25 7.27 -8.12
N VAL A 86 5.77 7.08 -9.33
CA VAL A 86 4.94 7.00 -10.56
C VAL A 86 3.95 5.84 -10.48
N ALA A 87 4.43 4.63 -10.16
CA ALA A 87 3.57 3.45 -10.09
C ALA A 87 2.48 3.57 -9.01
N VAL A 88 2.81 4.14 -7.85
CA VAL A 88 1.86 4.37 -6.75
C VAL A 88 0.80 5.40 -7.15
N LEU A 89 1.17 6.45 -7.88
CA LEU A 89 0.23 7.44 -8.41
C LEU A 89 -0.76 6.83 -9.41
N GLU A 90 -0.29 6.03 -10.36
CA GLU A 90 -1.14 5.31 -11.34
C GLU A 90 -2.12 4.35 -10.64
N GLU A 91 -1.64 3.65 -9.61
CA GLU A 91 -2.45 2.75 -8.81
C GLU A 91 -3.49 3.50 -7.96
N TYR A 92 -3.14 4.68 -7.43
CA TYR A 92 -4.07 5.52 -6.70
C TYR A 92 -5.16 6.09 -7.60
N GLU A 93 -4.80 6.53 -8.81
CA GLU A 93 -5.77 6.96 -9.82
C GLU A 93 -6.77 5.84 -10.13
N THR A 94 -6.27 4.63 -10.38
CA THR A 94 -7.10 3.46 -10.65
C THR A 94 -8.05 3.15 -9.50
N TYR A 95 -7.53 3.17 -8.26
CA TYR A 95 -8.32 2.97 -7.05
C TYR A 95 -9.41 4.05 -6.89
N TRP A 96 -9.04 5.32 -7.08
CA TRP A 96 -9.95 6.46 -6.94
C TRP A 96 -11.09 6.42 -7.94
N GLN A 97 -10.79 6.12 -9.20
CA GLN A 97 -11.81 5.93 -10.24
C GLN A 97 -12.72 4.73 -9.94
N GLY A 98 -12.16 3.65 -9.39
CA GLY A 98 -12.92 2.47 -8.98
C GLY A 98 -13.94 2.74 -7.87
N LYS A 99 -13.59 3.56 -6.87
CA LYS A 99 -14.48 3.94 -5.76
C LYS A 99 -15.61 4.90 -6.14
N ARG A 100 -15.50 5.57 -7.29
CA ARG A 100 -16.50 6.53 -7.79
C ARG A 100 -17.55 5.91 -8.72
N LYS A 101 -17.39 4.63 -9.06
CA LYS A 101 -18.38 3.84 -9.81
C LYS A 101 -19.41 3.27 -8.86
#